data_AF-A0A0D8LC30-F1
#
_entry.id   AF-A0A0D8LC30-F1
#
_cell.length_a   1.000
_cell.length_b   1.000
_cell.length_c   1.000
_cell.angle_alpha   90.00
_cell.angle_beta   90.00
_cell.angle_gamma   90.00
#
_symmetry.space_group_name_H-M   'P 1'
#
loop_
_entity.id
_entity.type
_entity.pdbx_description
1 polymer ?
#
loop_
_entity_poly.entity_id
_entity_poly.type
_entity_poly.pdbx_seq_one_letter_code
_entity_poly.pdbx_strand_id
1 'polypeptide(L)'
;MRSISMRNLKYLLTLRYSFAYMLITIVTIYSVTFVMKLEDYYLNTCVGNKIKKIRVALAMTEEQLANQVGTTAQNILQYESGIVSVPVNTFFLISRTFNVSVMELLSDYFNNSDYRNAPTH
;
A
#
# COMPACT_ATOMS: atom_id res chain seq x y z
N MET A 1 -12.21 -56.13 -12.97
CA MET A 1 -11.65 -54.93 -12.31
C MET A 1 -10.20 -54.77 -12.74
N ARG A 2 -9.84 -53.70 -13.47
CA ARG A 2 -8.44 -53.47 -13.88
C ARG A 2 -7.64 -53.03 -12.65
N SER A 3 -6.71 -53.86 -12.19
CA SER A 3 -5.77 -53.51 -11.12
C SER A 3 -4.77 -52.48 -11.66
N ILE A 4 -4.68 -51.32 -11.02
CA ILE A 4 -3.64 -50.33 -11.32
C ILE A 4 -2.36 -50.83 -10.67
N SER A 5 -1.28 -50.92 -11.45
CA SER A 5 0.06 -51.26 -10.94
C SER A 5 0.49 -50.29 -9.84
N MET A 6 1.06 -50.81 -8.75
CA MET A 6 1.58 -50.02 -7.61
C MET A 6 2.55 -48.91 -8.03
N ARG A 7 3.29 -49.11 -9.14
CA ARG A 7 4.14 -48.06 -9.72
C ARG A 7 3.31 -46.91 -10.28
N ASN A 8 2.29 -47.20 -11.09
CA ASN A 8 1.40 -46.19 -11.67
C ASN A 8 0.62 -45.42 -10.58
N LEU A 9 0.24 -46.09 -9.49
CA LEU A 9 -0.41 -45.45 -8.34
C LEU A 9 0.51 -44.43 -7.66
N LYS A 10 1.79 -44.77 -7.43
CA LYS A 10 2.79 -43.85 -6.85
C LYS A 10 3.00 -42.61 -7.73
N TYR A 11 3.13 -42.77 -9.04
CA TYR A 11 3.25 -41.64 -9.96
C TYR A 11 2.02 -40.73 -9.94
N LEU A 12 0.81 -41.31 -9.97
CA LEU A 12 -0.42 -40.53 -9.93
C LEU A 12 -0.57 -39.75 -8.62
N LEU A 13 -0.19 -40.35 -7.49
CA LEU A 13 -0.18 -39.66 -6.20
C LEU A 13 0.83 -38.51 -6.21
N THR A 14 2.09 -38.76 -6.58
CA THR A 14 3.13 -37.72 -6.64
C THR A 14 2.72 -36.57 -7.57
N LEU A 15 2.15 -36.87 -8.73
CA LEU A 15 1.68 -35.87 -9.68
C LEU A 15 0.54 -35.02 -9.09
N ARG A 16 -0.42 -35.66 -8.40
CA ARG A 16 -1.51 -34.96 -7.71
C ARG A 16 -1.01 -34.06 -6.58
N TYR A 17 -0.06 -34.53 -5.78
CA TYR A 17 0.55 -33.72 -4.71
C TYR A 17 1.35 -32.55 -5.26
N SER A 18 2.13 -32.75 -6.33
CA SER A 18 2.87 -31.67 -7.00
C SER A 18 1.94 -30.61 -7.58
N PHE A 19 0.82 -31.03 -8.18
CA PHE A 19 -0.17 -30.10 -8.72
C PHE A 19 -0.91 -29.35 -7.60
N ALA A 20 -1.32 -30.03 -6.53
CA ALA A 20 -1.94 -29.39 -5.38
C ALA A 20 -1.00 -28.37 -4.72
N TYR A 21 0.29 -28.69 -4.57
CA TYR A 21 1.29 -27.77 -4.05
C TYR A 21 1.47 -26.55 -4.96
N MET A 22 1.53 -26.74 -6.29
CA MET A 22 1.59 -25.64 -7.26
C MET A 22 0.37 -24.71 -7.12
N LEU A 23 -0.84 -25.27 -7.07
CA LEU A 23 -2.06 -24.48 -6.91
C LEU A 23 -2.08 -23.70 -5.59
N ILE A 24 -1.69 -24.33 -4.49
CA ILE A 24 -1.60 -23.68 -3.17
C ILE A 24 -0.60 -22.52 -3.23
N THR A 25 0.61 -22.74 -3.77
CA THR A 25 1.63 -21.68 -3.86
C THR A 25 1.17 -20.49 -4.70
N ILE A 26 0.49 -20.74 -5.82
CA ILE A 26 -0.06 -19.70 -6.69
C ILE A 26 -1.09 -18.87 -5.90
N VAL A 27 -2.04 -19.52 -5.22
CA VAL A 27 -3.06 -18.83 -4.41
C VAL A 27 -2.41 -18.03 -3.28
N THR A 28 -1.41 -18.59 -2.58
CA THR A 28 -0.73 -17.89 -1.49
C THR A 28 0.02 -16.66 -2.01
N ILE A 29 0.75 -16.75 -3.13
CA ILE A 29 1.48 -15.63 -3.71
C ILE A 29 0.53 -14.50 -4.11
N TYR A 30 -0.59 -14.83 -4.76
CA TYR A 30 -1.59 -13.82 -5.13
C TYR A 30 -2.24 -13.20 -3.90
N SER A 31 -2.60 -13.99 -2.88
CA SER A 31 -3.22 -13.47 -1.66
C SER A 31 -2.28 -12.53 -0.89
N VAL A 32 -1.00 -12.84 -0.78
CA VAL A 32 0.00 -11.99 -0.11
C VAL A 32 0.23 -10.71 -0.90
N THR A 33 0.40 -10.81 -2.23
CA THR A 33 0.58 -9.64 -3.09
C THR A 33 -0.63 -8.71 -3.05
N PHE A 34 -1.84 -9.27 -2.92
CA PHE A 34 -3.06 -8.50 -2.77
C PHE A 34 -3.13 -7.79 -1.42
N VAL A 35 -2.84 -8.49 -0.32
CA VAL A 35 -2.84 -7.90 1.04
C VAL A 35 -1.82 -6.75 1.15
N MET A 36 -0.61 -6.92 0.63
CA MET A 36 0.41 -5.85 0.64
C MET A 36 -0.05 -4.58 -0.09
N LYS A 37 -0.73 -4.73 -1.23
CA LYS A 37 -1.26 -3.59 -2.00
C LYS A 37 -2.36 -2.82 -1.25
N LEU A 38 -3.13 -3.50 -0.40
CA LEU A 38 -4.19 -2.85 0.38
C LEU A 38 -3.62 -1.94 1.46
N GLU A 39 -2.54 -2.37 2.11
CA GLU A 39 -1.88 -1.58 3.16
C GLU A 39 -1.22 -0.33 2.58
N ASP A 40 -0.49 -0.46 1.47
CA ASP A 40 0.13 0.66 0.76
C ASP A 40 -0.92 1.69 0.30
N TYR A 41 -2.05 1.22 -0.23
CA TYR A 41 -3.14 2.10 -0.67
C TYR A 41 -3.75 2.89 0.49
N TYR A 42 -3.96 2.23 1.64
CA TYR A 42 -4.49 2.89 2.83
C TYR A 42 -3.53 3.97 3.36
N LEU A 43 -2.24 3.64 3.49
CA LEU A 43 -1.21 4.59 3.92
C LEU A 43 -1.13 5.81 2.98
N ASN A 44 -1.07 5.57 1.67
CA ASN A 44 -0.99 6.64 0.67
C ASN A 44 -2.21 7.56 0.73
N THR A 45 -3.40 7.00 0.95
CA THR A 45 -4.64 7.78 1.08
C THR A 45 -4.63 8.65 2.35
N CYS A 46 -4.19 8.12 3.49
CA CYS A 46 -4.07 8.89 4.73
C CYS A 46 -3.09 10.05 4.57
N VAL A 47 -1.89 9.76 4.05
CA VAL A 47 -0.84 10.76 3.84
C VAL A 47 -1.26 11.82 2.83
N GLY A 48 -1.80 11.40 1.68
CA GLY A 48 -2.27 12.30 0.63
C GLY A 48 -3.35 13.27 1.11
N ASN A 49 -4.33 12.76 1.85
CA ASN A 49 -5.38 13.58 2.45
C ASN A 49 -4.83 14.58 3.46
N LYS A 50 -3.86 14.19 4.30
CA LYS A 50 -3.24 15.09 5.28
C LYS A 50 -2.46 16.21 4.58
N ILE A 51 -1.71 15.89 3.53
CA ILE A 51 -0.99 16.87 2.70
C ILE A 51 -1.97 17.89 2.12
N LYS A 52 -3.07 17.42 1.51
CA LYS A 52 -4.11 18.29 0.94
C LYS A 52 -4.73 19.22 1.97
N LYS A 53 -5.09 18.68 3.15
CA LYS A 53 -5.68 19.48 4.24
C LYS A 53 -4.76 20.63 4.66
N ILE A 54 -3.48 20.35 4.88
CA ILE A 54 -2.50 21.37 5.29
C ILE A 54 -2.27 22.38 4.15
N ARG A 55 -2.10 21.92 2.90
CA ARG A 55 -1.95 22.79 1.73
C ARG A 55 -3.10 23.79 1.60
N VAL A 56 -4.34 23.30 1.69
CA VAL A 56 -5.54 24.14 1.60
C VAL A 56 -5.65 25.10 2.78
N ALA A 57 -5.27 24.67 4.00
CA ALA A 57 -5.23 25.55 5.17
C ALA A 57 -4.19 26.67 5.03
N LEU A 58 -3.11 26.45 4.26
CA LEU A 58 -2.12 27.45 3.88
C LEU A 58 -2.53 28.27 2.64
N ALA A 59 -3.74 28.09 2.11
CA ALA A 59 -4.25 28.73 0.90
C ALA A 59 -3.34 28.54 -0.34
N MET A 60 -2.64 27.40 -0.43
CA MET A 60 -1.75 27.08 -1.54
C MET A 60 -2.47 26.28 -2.64
N THR A 61 -2.17 26.54 -3.90
CA THR A 61 -2.58 25.68 -5.03
C THR A 61 -1.66 24.48 -5.17
N GLU A 62 -2.09 23.44 -5.89
CA GLU A 62 -1.27 22.27 -6.22
C GLU A 62 0.00 22.69 -6.99
N GLU A 63 -0.12 23.67 -7.88
CA GLU A 63 1.00 24.23 -8.65
C GLU A 63 2.00 24.98 -7.78
N GLN A 64 1.53 25.77 -6.81
CA GLN A 64 2.40 26.46 -5.86
C GLN A 64 3.19 25.46 -5.02
N LEU A 65 2.54 24.41 -4.50
CA LEU A 65 3.25 23.35 -3.77
C LEU A 65 4.25 22.62 -4.67
N ALA A 66 3.84 22.28 -5.90
CA ALA A 66 4.69 21.59 -6.85
C ALA A 66 5.99 22.36 -7.15
N ASN A 67 5.88 23.67 -7.32
CA ASN A 67 7.02 24.57 -7.54
C ASN A 67 7.96 24.60 -6.33
N GLN A 68 7.44 24.56 -5.10
CA GLN A 68 8.26 24.56 -3.88
C GLN A 68 9.04 23.25 -3.69
N VAL A 69 8.47 22.11 -4.08
CA VAL A 69 9.07 20.79 -3.86
C VAL A 69 9.73 20.19 -5.10
N GLY A 70 9.78 20.94 -6.21
CA GLY A 70 10.44 20.53 -7.45
C GLY A 70 9.74 19.38 -8.16
N THR A 71 8.41 19.42 -8.27
CA THR A 71 7.61 18.42 -8.99
C THR A 71 6.54 19.09 -9.85
N THR A 72 5.59 18.32 -10.40
CA THR A 72 4.48 18.85 -11.21
C THR A 72 3.18 18.92 -10.39
N ALA A 73 2.28 19.84 -10.76
CA ALA A 73 0.95 19.93 -10.13
C ALA A 73 0.16 18.60 -10.27
N GLN A 74 0.33 17.89 -11.38
CA GLN A 74 -0.25 16.57 -11.59
C GLN A 74 0.27 15.53 -10.58
N ASN A 75 1.57 15.55 -10.27
CA ASN A 75 2.13 14.67 -9.25
C ASN A 75 1.57 15.00 -7.87
N ILE A 76 1.48 16.28 -7.50
CA ILE A 76 0.84 16.70 -6.25
C ILE A 76 -0.60 16.18 -6.17
N LEU A 77 -1.38 16.31 -7.24
CA LEU A 77 -2.75 15.78 -7.29
C LEU A 77 -2.79 14.25 -7.11
N GLN A 78 -1.88 13.51 -7.71
CA GLN A 78 -1.79 12.05 -7.57
C GLN A 78 -1.37 11.62 -6.15
N TYR A 79 -0.46 12.37 -5.54
CA TYR A 79 -0.05 12.19 -4.15
C TYR A 79 -1.21 12.47 -3.20
N GLU A 80 -1.91 13.59 -3.38
CA GLU A 80 -3.03 14.00 -2.53
C GLU A 80 -4.25 13.09 -2.64
N SER A 81 -4.39 12.39 -3.76
CA SER A 81 -5.45 11.39 -3.97
C SER A 81 -5.08 9.98 -3.47
N GLY A 82 -3.83 9.76 -3.04
CA GLY A 82 -3.35 8.45 -2.59
C GLY A 82 -3.17 7.42 -3.71
N ILE A 83 -3.34 7.82 -4.98
CA ILE A 83 -3.17 6.95 -6.15
C ILE A 83 -1.70 6.55 -6.30
N VAL A 84 -0.80 7.51 -6.07
CA VAL A 84 0.65 7.31 -6.15
C VAL A 84 1.29 7.64 -4.81
N SER A 85 2.20 6.78 -4.37
CA SER A 85 2.97 7.02 -3.16
C SER A 85 3.89 8.23 -3.32
N VAL A 86 4.02 9.02 -2.27
CA VAL A 86 4.89 10.20 -2.26
C VAL A 86 6.35 9.73 -2.13
N PRO A 87 7.25 10.09 -3.06
CA PRO A 87 8.66 9.78 -2.92
C PRO A 87 9.22 10.38 -1.63
N VAL A 88 10.07 9.64 -0.91
CA VAL A 88 10.61 10.05 0.40
C VAL A 88 11.24 11.44 0.38
N ASN A 89 12.00 11.76 -0.67
CA ASN A 89 12.62 13.09 -0.84
C ASN A 89 11.56 14.19 -0.95
N THR A 90 10.53 13.98 -1.77
CA THR A 90 9.41 14.92 -1.94
C THR A 90 8.61 15.03 -0.64
N PHE A 91 8.39 13.92 0.06
CA PHE A 91 7.67 13.90 1.34
C PHE A 91 8.35 14.76 2.40
N PHE A 92 9.68 14.68 2.51
CA PHE A 92 10.46 15.52 3.42
C PHE A 92 10.50 16.99 2.98
N LEU A 93 10.52 17.26 1.68
CA LEU A 93 10.39 18.63 1.16
C LEU A 93 9.02 19.22 1.53
N ILE A 94 7.94 18.46 1.36
CA ILE A 94 6.58 18.87 1.74
C ILE A 94 6.52 19.21 3.24
N SER A 95 7.09 18.37 4.12
CA SER A 95 7.10 18.65 5.56
C SER A 95 7.82 19.96 5.89
N ARG A 96 8.94 20.24 5.19
CA ARG A 96 9.67 21.52 5.31
C ARG A 96 8.87 22.70 4.78
N THR A 97 8.25 22.58 3.61
CA THR A 97 7.42 23.64 3.01
C THR A 97 6.24 24.01 3.91
N PHE A 98 5.64 23.02 4.57
CA PHE A 98 4.55 23.23 5.51
C PHE A 98 5.00 23.62 6.92
N ASN A 99 6.31 23.57 7.20
CA ASN A 99 6.88 23.76 8.54
C ASN A 99 6.25 22.84 9.59
N VAL A 100 6.02 21.58 9.22
CA VAL A 100 5.49 20.53 10.12
C VAL A 100 6.47 19.37 10.23
N SER A 101 6.34 18.58 11.30
CA SER A 101 7.11 17.35 11.42
C SER A 101 6.61 16.29 10.44
N VAL A 102 7.48 15.35 10.07
CA VAL A 102 7.09 14.18 9.27
C VAL A 102 6.01 13.35 9.97
N MET A 103 6.06 13.27 11.30
CA MET A 103 5.03 12.59 12.09
C MET A 103 3.65 13.26 11.98
N GLU A 104 3.61 14.59 11.87
CA GLU A 104 2.35 15.30 11.65
C GLU A 104 1.69 14.89 10.33
N LEU A 105 2.47 14.67 9.27
CA LEU A 105 1.97 14.17 7.99
C LEU A 105 1.44 12.73 8.05
N LEU A 106 1.92 11.94 9.01
CA LEU A 106 1.51 10.54 9.25
C LEU A 106 0.43 10.39 10.33
N SER A 107 0.06 11.48 11.03
CA SER A 107 -0.86 11.45 12.17
C SER A 107 -2.19 10.74 11.86
N ASP A 108 -2.79 11.02 10.70
CA ASP A 108 -4.06 10.39 10.29
C ASP A 108 -3.91 8.86 10.10
N TYR A 109 -2.73 8.35 9.72
CA TYR A 109 -2.49 6.91 9.62
C TYR A 109 -2.38 6.27 11.02
N PHE A 110 -1.55 6.83 11.91
CA PHE A 110 -1.36 6.29 13.25
C PHE A 110 -2.61 6.34 14.12
N ASN A 111 -3.32 7.47 14.08
CA ASN A 111 -4.57 7.64 14.82
C ASN A 111 -5.58 6.54 14.45
N ASN A 112 -5.67 6.17 13.17
CA ASN A 112 -6.58 5.11 12.72
C ASN A 112 -6.05 3.69 12.92
N SER A 113 -4.73 3.48 12.92
CA SER A 113 -4.14 2.16 13.26
C SER A 113 -4.34 1.81 14.72
N ASP A 114 -4.31 2.81 15.61
CA ASP A 114 -4.50 2.61 17.03
C ASP A 114 -5.94 2.15 17.34
N TYR A 115 -6.94 2.61 16.57
CA TYR A 115 -8.32 2.11 16.68
C TYR A 115 -8.51 0.68 16.14
N ARG A 116 -7.70 0.23 15.17
CA ARG A 116 -7.76 -1.16 14.65
C ARG A 116 -7.16 -2.19 15.63
N ASN A 117 -6.27 -1.75 16.51
CA ASN A 117 -5.55 -2.59 17.47
C ASN A 117 -6.05 -2.44 18.91
N ALA A 118 -7.06 -1.58 19.15
CA ALA A 118 -7.71 -1.47 20.45
C ALA A 118 -8.43 -2.79 20.78
N PRO A 119 -8.30 -3.33 22.01
CA PRO A 119 -9.03 -4.53 22.41
C PRO A 119 -10.52 -4.24 22.27
N THR A 120 -11.17 -4.95 21.35
CA THR A 120 -12.63 -4.94 21.24
C THR A 120 -13.19 -5.45 22.56
N HIS A 121 -13.76 -4.54 23.36
CA HIS A 121 -14.48 -4.86 24.59
C HIS A 121 -15.69 -5.73 24.32
#